data_AF-A0AAV6ZXZ9-F1
#
_entry.id   AF-A0AAV6ZXZ9-F1
#
_cell.length_a   1.000
_cell.length_b   1.000
_cell.length_c   1.000
_cell.angle_alpha   90.00
_cell.angle_beta   90.00
_cell.angle_gamma   90.00
#
_symmetry.space_group_name_H-M   'P 1'
#
loop_
_entity.id
_entity.type
_entity.pdbx_description
1 polymer ?
#
loop_
_entity_poly.entity_id
_entity_poly.type
_entity_poly.pdbx_seq_one_letter_code
_entity_poly.pdbx_strand_id
1 'polypeptide(L)'
;MGSPSCSPSGHWRWQTPWLTGEATCITEMSVLMACWKENAFSDTACSNPVKDFYECVAREQKARKLGAKEEKPEGWMPPQQVNKLLRKYPNIKHEI
;
A
#
# COMPACT_ATOMS: atom_id res chain seq x y z
N MET A 1 13.99 -11.45 -7.81
CA MET A 1 13.15 -12.54 -8.34
C MET A 1 13.34 -13.73 -7.42
N GLY A 2 12.40 -13.96 -6.48
CA GLY A 2 12.55 -14.99 -5.45
C GLY A 2 12.00 -16.33 -5.94
N SER A 3 12.76 -17.41 -5.73
CA SER A 3 12.37 -18.78 -6.09
C SER A 3 11.14 -19.24 -5.29
N PRO A 4 10.18 -19.96 -5.91
CA PRO A 4 9.05 -20.53 -5.18
C PRO A 4 9.51 -21.70 -4.31
N SER A 5 9.10 -21.72 -3.03
CA SER A 5 9.26 -22.86 -2.14
C SER A 5 7.96 -23.67 -2.08
N CYS A 6 8.08 -24.99 -2.24
CA CYS A 6 6.94 -25.91 -2.14
C CYS A 6 6.47 -26.04 -0.68
N SER A 7 5.18 -25.79 -0.43
CA SER A 7 4.51 -26.17 0.81
C SER A 7 4.06 -27.64 0.74
N PRO A 8 4.13 -28.43 1.82
CA PRO A 8 3.77 -29.87 1.82
C PRO A 8 2.33 -30.18 1.40
N SER A 9 1.46 -29.17 1.34
CA SER A 9 0.04 -29.27 0.98
C SER A 9 -0.25 -29.11 -0.52
N GLY A 10 0.77 -29.11 -1.39
CA GLY A 10 0.58 -29.06 -2.85
C GLY A 10 0.09 -27.72 -3.39
N HIS A 11 -0.10 -26.71 -2.54
CA HIS A 11 -0.39 -25.34 -2.95
C HIS A 11 0.90 -24.53 -3.07
N TRP A 12 1.15 -23.96 -4.25
CA TRP A 12 2.15 -22.92 -4.45
C TRP A 12 1.71 -21.66 -3.69
N ARG A 13 2.26 -21.47 -2.48
CA ARG A 13 2.13 -20.18 -1.79
C ARG A 13 3.20 -19.26 -2.35
N TRP A 14 2.82 -18.41 -3.28
CA TRP A 14 3.61 -17.21 -3.53
C TRP A 14 3.68 -16.44 -2.21
N GLN A 15 4.83 -16.43 -1.54
CA GLN A 15 5.10 -15.36 -0.58
C GLN A 15 5.20 -14.09 -1.42
N THR A 16 4.09 -13.36 -1.53
CA THR A 16 4.08 -12.00 -2.05
C THR A 16 4.18 -11.03 -0.87
N PRO A 17 5.38 -10.59 -0.45
CA PRO A 17 5.51 -9.39 0.35
C PRO A 17 5.78 -8.22 -0.59
N TRP A 18 4.94 -8.00 -1.60
CA TRP A 18 5.05 -6.82 -2.45
C TRP A 18 3.64 -6.35 -2.78
N LEU A 19 3.39 -5.06 -2.52
CA LEU A 19 2.19 -4.28 -2.90
C LEU A 19 1.09 -4.03 -1.85
N THR A 20 1.37 -3.98 -0.55
CA THR A 20 0.48 -3.24 0.38
C THR A 20 0.91 -1.78 0.58
N GLY A 21 1.74 -1.26 -0.32
CA GLY A 21 2.07 0.17 -0.40
C GLY A 21 1.58 0.69 -1.73
N GLU A 22 0.48 1.44 -1.72
CA GLU A 22 0.08 2.20 -2.90
C GLU A 22 1.20 3.16 -3.29
N ALA A 23 1.53 3.20 -4.58
CA ALA A 23 2.51 4.12 -5.13
C ALA A 23 1.87 5.51 -5.20
N THR A 24 2.17 6.36 -4.21
CA THR A 24 1.72 7.75 -4.17
C THR A 24 2.59 8.64 -5.05
N CYS A 25 2.07 9.79 -5.50
CA CYS A 25 2.76 10.78 -6.35
C CYS A 25 3.13 10.30 -7.77
N ILE A 26 2.35 9.35 -8.33
CA ILE A 26 2.65 8.77 -9.65
C ILE A 26 2.44 9.77 -10.80
N THR A 27 1.55 10.75 -10.61
CA THR A 27 1.26 11.82 -11.57
C THR A 27 2.43 12.80 -11.69
N GLU A 28 2.98 13.24 -10.56
CA GLU A 28 4.12 14.15 -10.49
C GLU A 28 5.39 13.44 -10.97
N MET A 29 5.52 12.15 -10.64
CA MET A 29 6.59 11.29 -11.15
C MET A 29 6.57 11.22 -12.68
N SER A 30 5.39 11.02 -13.30
CA SER A 30 5.31 10.87 -14.76
C SER A 30 5.68 12.17 -15.49
N VAL A 31 5.30 13.34 -14.97
CA VAL A 31 5.69 14.64 -15.51
C VAL A 31 7.20 14.89 -15.35
N LEU A 32 7.78 14.56 -14.19
CA LEU A 32 9.22 14.65 -13.97
C LEU A 32 10.01 13.77 -14.94
N MET A 33 9.59 12.51 -15.12
CA MET A 33 10.23 11.60 -16.08
C MET A 33 10.14 12.12 -17.51
N ALA A 34 9.02 12.74 -17.90
CA ALA A 34 8.85 13.34 -19.21
C ALA A 34 9.82 14.51 -19.42
N CYS A 35 9.94 15.41 -18.43
CA CYS A 35 10.88 16.53 -18.51
C CYS A 35 12.33 16.04 -18.59
N TRP A 36 12.71 15.09 -17.74
CA TRP A 36 14.04 14.51 -17.74
C TRP A 36 14.41 13.89 -19.08
N LYS A 37 13.50 13.16 -19.71
CA LYS A 37 13.73 12.55 -21.01
C LYS A 37 14.14 13.58 -22.08
N GLU A 38 13.48 14.74 -22.11
CA GLU A 38 13.76 15.80 -23.09
C GLU A 38 14.98 16.66 -22.73
N ASN A 39 15.41 16.66 -21.46
CA ASN A 39 16.47 17.52 -20.94
C ASN A 39 17.67 16.76 -20.38
N ALA A 40 17.96 15.57 -20.92
CA ALA A 40 19.09 14.73 -20.52
C ALA A 40 19.17 14.46 -19.00
N PHE A 41 18.01 14.27 -18.37
CA PHE A 41 17.86 13.99 -16.93
C PHE A 41 18.42 15.09 -16.01
N SER A 42 18.39 16.34 -16.47
CA SER A 42 18.86 17.49 -15.68
C SER A 42 17.80 18.01 -14.71
N ASP A 43 18.10 17.95 -13.41
CA ASP A 43 17.25 18.57 -12.37
C ASP A 43 17.19 20.09 -12.47
N THR A 44 18.24 20.73 -12.98
CA THR A 44 18.26 22.19 -13.14
C THR A 44 17.36 22.63 -14.28
N ALA A 45 17.27 21.85 -15.36
CA ALA A 45 16.33 22.09 -16.46
C ALA A 45 14.88 21.74 -16.08
N CYS A 46 14.70 20.80 -15.15
CA CYS A 46 13.41 20.29 -14.69
C CYS A 46 13.03 20.76 -13.28
N SER A 47 13.47 21.95 -12.87
CA SER A 47 13.31 22.45 -11.49
C SER A 47 11.86 22.45 -11.00
N ASN A 48 10.91 22.73 -11.90
CA ASN A 48 9.48 22.77 -11.55
C ASN A 48 8.93 21.35 -11.31
N PRO A 49 9.00 20.39 -12.26
CA PRO A 49 8.61 19.00 -11.99
C PRO A 49 9.31 18.36 -10.78
N VAL A 50 10.58 18.69 -10.54
CA VAL A 50 11.33 18.21 -9.37
C VAL A 50 10.70 18.71 -8.08
N LYS A 51 10.43 20.02 -8.01
CA LYS A 51 9.80 20.65 -6.84
C LYS A 51 8.41 20.07 -6.58
N ASP A 52 7.57 19.97 -7.61
CA ASP A 52 6.20 19.46 -7.49
C ASP A 52 6.18 18.00 -7.00
N PHE A 53 7.09 17.17 -7.51
CA PHE A 53 7.27 15.80 -7.05
C PHE A 53 7.63 15.73 -5.57
N TYR A 54 8.62 16.51 -5.11
CA TYR A 54 9.03 16.49 -3.71
C TYR A 54 7.98 17.10 -2.77
N GLU A 55 7.20 18.08 -3.22
CA GLU A 55 6.07 18.62 -2.46
C GLU A 55 4.97 17.56 -2.26
N CYS A 56 4.65 16.79 -3.30
CA CYS A 56 3.77 15.64 -3.17
C CYS A 56 4.33 14.64 -2.17
N VAL A 57 5.59 14.21 -2.31
CA VAL A 57 6.21 13.24 -1.40
C VAL A 57 6.16 13.73 0.05
N ALA A 58 6.43 15.00 0.31
CA ALA A 58 6.36 15.58 1.64
C ALA A 58 4.93 15.58 2.21
N ARG A 59 3.92 15.86 1.38
CA ARG A 59 2.50 15.78 1.76
C ARG A 59 2.11 14.34 2.11
N GLU A 60 2.44 13.38 1.27
CA GLU A 60 2.08 11.97 1.47
C GLU A 60 2.82 11.34 2.66
N GLN A 61 4.09 11.71 2.89
CA GLN A 61 4.82 11.29 4.09
C GLN A 61 4.19 11.85 5.37
N LYS A 62 3.71 13.09 5.35
CA LYS A 62 2.96 13.67 6.47
C LYS A 62 1.62 12.95 6.65
N ALA A 63 0.88 12.73 5.57
CA ALA A 63 -0.39 12.00 5.59
C ALA A 63 -0.23 10.59 6.14
N ARG A 64 0.79 9.82 5.74
CA ARG A 64 1.06 8.48 6.30
C ARG A 64 1.38 8.49 7.80
N LYS A 65 2.12 9.51 8.27
CA LYS A 65 2.42 9.66 9.71
C LYS A 65 1.15 9.97 10.54
N LEU A 66 0.17 10.62 9.93
CA LEU A 66 -1.10 11.00 10.57
C LEU A 66 -2.18 9.90 10.40
N GLY A 67 -2.39 9.42 9.16
CA GLY A 67 -3.37 8.43 8.73
C GLY A 67 -3.09 6.98 9.15
N ALA A 68 -1.88 6.67 9.61
CA ALA A 68 -1.62 5.43 10.37
C ALA A 68 -2.51 5.29 11.63
N LYS A 69 -3.28 6.33 11.98
CA LYS A 69 -4.20 6.32 13.11
C LYS A 69 -5.69 6.25 12.76
N GLU A 70 -6.16 6.58 11.55
CA GLU A 70 -7.60 6.91 11.39
C GLU A 70 -8.36 6.46 10.14
N GLU A 71 -7.81 5.69 9.20
CA GLU A 71 -8.66 5.15 8.11
C GLU A 71 -9.30 3.81 8.51
N LYS A 72 -10.32 3.91 9.37
CA LYS A 72 -11.27 2.83 9.61
C LYS A 72 -12.43 2.98 8.63
N PRO A 73 -12.71 1.99 7.75
CA PRO A 73 -13.90 2.01 6.92
C PRO A 73 -15.15 2.21 7.80
N GLU A 74 -16.12 2.97 7.33
CA GLU A 74 -17.41 3.11 7.99
C GLU A 74 -18.05 1.71 8.16
N GLY A 75 -18.42 1.34 9.39
CA GLY A 75 -18.88 -0.01 9.72
C GLY A 75 -17.77 -1.02 10.04
N TRP A 76 -16.48 -0.63 10.03
CA TRP A 76 -15.40 -1.52 10.43
C TRP A 76 -15.34 -1.70 11.96
N MET A 77 -15.64 -2.92 12.39
CA MET A 77 -15.51 -3.31 13.79
C MET A 77 -14.11 -3.88 14.06
N PRO A 78 -13.42 -3.47 15.14
CA PRO A 78 -12.11 -4.01 15.48
C PRO A 78 -12.15 -5.55 15.59
N PRO A 79 -11.10 -6.26 15.15
CA PRO A 79 -11.06 -7.72 15.23
C PRO A 79 -11.29 -8.25 16.65
N GLN A 80 -10.84 -7.52 17.67
CA GLN A 80 -11.09 -7.85 19.07
C GLN A 80 -12.59 -7.89 19.42
N GLN A 81 -13.36 -6.94 18.88
CA GLN A 81 -14.79 -6.84 19.12
C GLN A 81 -15.57 -7.87 18.30
N VAL A 82 -15.17 -8.12 17.03
CA VAL A 82 -15.73 -9.20 16.21
C VAL A 82 -15.49 -10.56 16.88
N ASN A 83 -14.26 -10.82 17.34
CA ASN A 83 -13.91 -12.08 18.00
C ASN A 83 -14.71 -12.30 19.30
N LYS A 84 -14.99 -11.23 20.04
CA LYS A 84 -15.86 -11.31 21.23
C LYS A 84 -17.29 -11.72 20.87
N LEU A 85 -17.82 -11.25 19.74
CA LEU A 85 -19.15 -11.63 19.26
C LEU A 85 -19.18 -13.07 18.74
N LEU A 86 -18.18 -13.47 17.94
CA LEU A 86 -18.06 -14.83 17.40
C LEU A 86 -17.91 -15.89 18.51
N ARG A 87 -17.29 -15.55 19.65
CA ARG A 87 -17.21 -16.44 20.82
C ARG A 87 -18.58 -16.69 21.48
N LYS A 88 -19.51 -15.72 21.39
CA LYS A 88 -20.87 -15.87 21.93
C LYS A 88 -21.77 -16.70 21.00
N TYR A 89 -21.54 -16.59 19.69
CA TYR A 89 -22.31 -17.29 18.65
C TYR A 89 -21.36 -18.05 17.72
N PRO A 90 -20.79 -19.18 18.19
CA PRO A 90 -19.82 -19.95 17.42
C PRO A 90 -20.50 -20.63 16.22
N ASN A 91 -19.77 -20.78 15.12
CA ASN A 91 -20.26 -21.52 13.96
C ASN A 91 -20.38 -23.01 14.31
N ILE A 92 -21.60 -23.54 14.27
CA ILE A 92 -21.89 -24.96 14.51
C ILE A 92 -21.51 -25.73 13.24
N LYS A 93 -20.51 -26.60 13.34
CA LYS A 93 -19.93 -27.32 12.18
C LYS A 93 -20.46 -28.74 12.00
N HIS A 94 -21.29 -29.21 12.92
CA HIS A 94 -21.88 -30.54 12.87
C HIS A 94 -23.40 -30.40 12.73
N GLU A 95 -23.98 -31.18 11.81
CA GLU A 95 -25.43 -31.36 11.70
C GLU A 95 -25.93 -32.02 12.99
N ILE A 96 -27.10 -31.58 13.46
CA ILE A 96 -27.77 -32.07 14.66
C ILE A 96 -28.59 -33.31 14.30
#